data_AF-A0A3R9FJT0-F1
#
_entry.id   AF-A0A3R9FJT0-F1
#
_cell.length_a   1.000
_cell.length_b   1.000
_cell.length_c   1.000
_cell.angle_alpha   90.00
_cell.angle_beta   90.00
_cell.angle_gamma   90.00
#
_symmetry.space_group_name_H-M   'P 1'
#
loop_
_entity.id
_entity.type
_entity.pdbx_description
1 polymer ?
#
loop_
_entity_poly.entity_id
_entity_poly.type
_entity_poly.pdbx_seq_one_letter_code
_entity_poly.pdbx_strand_id
1 'polypeptide(L)'
;NYELKELGIDSKYFNLHITIDNFDNGHAQLATNAIKCLAKRYPNQSEFIRKLKIGFLLNNRGVSSVQIIKNLNTERVVLEIFKNKALVGKHMHNEKCKFNNKSVNSWLSEEDQVEEFISELIKIGWIKLNEDPEHSRFWKLINEEDGKMFGVFSAAEKTFIYDWIAGANLSRRINPVNSEYIKNFIELNDFSYLSEKELSLLQQQIQISTNTGHKISKLMPYLAPHQHHQEIGLWATQKVVEYIFPFLGSNFK
;
A
#
# COMPACT_ATOMS: atom_id res chain seq x y z
N ASN A 1 -24.65 -6.15 -3.65
CA ASN A 1 -24.23 -7.37 -2.91
C ASN A 1 -24.00 -8.60 -3.75
N TYR A 2 -24.75 -8.81 -4.83
CA TYR A 2 -24.50 -9.94 -5.73
C TYR A 2 -23.10 -9.86 -6.38
N GLU A 3 -22.69 -8.65 -6.81
CA GLU A 3 -21.38 -8.36 -7.41
C GLU A 3 -20.19 -8.67 -6.48
N LEU A 4 -20.29 -8.34 -5.18
CA LEU A 4 -19.22 -8.65 -4.20
C LEU A 4 -19.15 -10.13 -3.88
N LYS A 5 -20.31 -10.80 -3.85
CA LYS A 5 -20.40 -12.25 -3.60
C LYS A 5 -19.80 -13.06 -4.75
N GLU A 6 -19.93 -12.58 -5.99
CA GLU A 6 -19.30 -13.16 -7.17
C GLU A 6 -17.76 -13.10 -7.10
N LEU A 7 -17.21 -12.10 -6.39
CA LEU A 7 -15.78 -11.94 -6.13
C LEU A 7 -15.31 -12.63 -4.82
N GLY A 8 -16.19 -13.34 -4.12
CA GLY A 8 -15.87 -13.97 -2.84
C GLY A 8 -15.65 -12.99 -1.68
N ILE A 9 -16.09 -11.74 -1.80
CA ILE A 9 -15.92 -10.69 -0.78
C ILE A 9 -17.15 -10.66 0.13
N ASP A 10 -16.94 -10.68 1.45
CA ASP A 10 -18.04 -10.47 2.40
C ASP A 10 -18.54 -9.02 2.35
N SER A 11 -19.79 -8.87 1.91
CA SER A 11 -20.47 -7.57 1.80
C SER A 11 -20.79 -6.90 3.14
N LYS A 12 -20.67 -7.58 4.27
CA LYS A 12 -21.10 -7.07 5.59
C LYS A 12 -20.50 -5.71 5.94
N TYR A 13 -19.21 -5.51 5.69
CA TYR A 13 -18.51 -4.24 5.93
C TYR A 13 -19.07 -3.08 5.09
N PHE A 14 -19.32 -3.34 3.81
CA PHE A 14 -19.85 -2.34 2.88
C PHE A 14 -21.30 -1.99 3.18
N ASN A 15 -22.12 -2.99 3.50
CA ASN A 15 -23.52 -2.77 3.89
C ASN A 15 -23.63 -1.91 5.14
N LEU A 16 -22.74 -2.11 6.11
CA LEU A 16 -22.69 -1.29 7.31
C LEU A 16 -22.43 0.17 6.96
N HIS A 17 -21.43 0.46 6.12
CA HIS A 17 -21.11 1.83 5.70
C HIS A 17 -22.25 2.46 4.88
N ILE A 18 -22.86 1.73 3.96
CA ILE A 18 -24.04 2.22 3.21
C ILE A 18 -25.16 2.62 4.17
N THR A 19 -25.38 1.82 5.22
CA THR A 19 -26.47 2.07 6.18
C THR A 19 -26.14 3.22 7.12
N ILE A 20 -24.90 3.34 7.59
CA ILE A 20 -24.51 4.36 8.58
C ILE A 20 -24.14 5.70 7.92
N ASP A 21 -23.66 5.73 6.68
CA ASP A 21 -23.28 6.97 5.98
C ASP A 21 -24.45 7.63 5.22
N ASN A 22 -25.69 7.24 5.54
CA ASN A 22 -26.87 7.76 4.87
C ASN A 22 -27.11 9.27 5.13
N PHE A 23 -27.86 9.92 4.23
CA PHE A 23 -28.15 11.35 4.29
C PHE A 23 -29.23 11.74 5.31
N ASP A 24 -30.06 10.78 5.75
CA ASP A 24 -31.23 11.04 6.59
C ASP A 24 -30.87 11.15 8.07
N ASN A 25 -30.20 10.15 8.65
CA ASN A 25 -29.76 10.12 10.05
C ASN A 25 -28.31 9.66 10.24
N GLY A 26 -27.60 9.42 9.13
CA GLY A 26 -26.24 8.91 9.11
C GLY A 26 -25.16 9.98 9.21
N HIS A 27 -23.91 9.55 9.01
CA HIS A 27 -22.74 10.44 9.08
C HIS A 27 -22.81 11.61 8.09
N ALA A 28 -23.44 11.44 6.92
CA ALA A 28 -23.61 12.54 5.97
C ALA A 28 -24.50 13.67 6.52
N GLN A 29 -25.53 13.33 7.29
CA GLN A 29 -26.36 14.33 7.98
C GLN A 29 -25.56 15.05 9.07
N LEU A 30 -24.81 14.30 9.88
CA LEU A 30 -23.96 14.84 10.94
C LEU A 30 -22.89 15.79 10.38
N ALA A 31 -22.20 15.40 9.30
CA ALA A 31 -21.22 16.23 8.61
C ALA A 31 -21.85 17.52 8.08
N THR A 32 -23.03 17.43 7.47
CA THR A 32 -23.76 18.61 6.97
C THR A 32 -24.15 19.56 8.10
N ASN A 33 -24.62 19.03 9.23
CA ASN A 33 -24.96 19.82 10.41
C ASN A 33 -23.72 20.48 11.03
N ALA A 34 -22.61 19.73 11.13
CA ALA A 34 -21.33 20.27 11.59
C ALA A 34 -20.86 21.43 10.71
N ILE A 35 -20.93 21.30 9.38
CA ILE A 35 -20.58 22.37 8.43
C ILE A 35 -21.47 23.60 8.65
N LYS A 36 -22.78 23.43 8.82
CA LYS A 36 -23.71 24.55 9.11
C LYS A 36 -23.36 25.25 10.42
N CYS A 37 -23.06 24.50 11.47
CA CYS A 37 -22.66 25.06 12.77
C CYS A 37 -21.32 25.80 12.68
N LEU A 38 -20.34 25.23 11.98
CA LEU A 38 -19.04 25.85 11.75
C LEU A 38 -19.17 27.14 10.92
N ALA A 39 -19.94 27.12 9.84
CA ALA A 39 -20.16 28.28 8.98
C ALA A 39 -20.66 29.51 9.78
N LYS A 40 -21.60 29.31 10.72
CA LYS A 40 -22.11 30.39 11.58
C LYS A 40 -21.06 31.04 12.47
N ARG A 41 -19.97 30.34 12.80
CA ARG A 41 -18.88 30.84 13.64
C ARG A 41 -17.86 31.68 12.86
N TYR A 42 -17.92 31.68 11.52
CA TYR A 42 -17.02 32.47 10.68
C TYR A 42 -17.67 33.79 10.24
N PRO A 43 -16.96 34.93 10.29
CA PRO A 43 -17.49 36.23 9.89
C PRO A 43 -17.92 36.30 8.43
N ASN A 44 -17.22 35.59 7.54
CA ASN A 44 -17.52 35.53 6.12
C ASN A 44 -17.91 34.10 5.70
N GLN A 45 -19.20 33.82 5.74
CA GLN A 45 -19.76 32.50 5.43
C GLN A 45 -19.53 32.11 3.96
N SER A 46 -19.63 33.07 3.04
CA SER A 46 -19.41 32.84 1.61
C SER A 46 -17.98 32.37 1.33
N GLU A 47 -17.01 32.97 1.99
CA GLU A 47 -15.61 32.59 1.86
C GLU A 47 -15.30 31.23 2.51
N PHE A 48 -15.91 30.93 3.65
CA PHE A 48 -15.84 29.60 4.28
C PHE A 48 -16.36 28.50 3.34
N ILE A 49 -17.55 28.70 2.77
CA ILE A 49 -18.14 27.74 1.82
C ILE A 49 -17.29 27.62 0.56
N ARG A 50 -16.72 28.73 0.05
CA ARG A 50 -15.82 28.70 -1.10
C ARG A 50 -14.60 27.81 -0.83
N LYS A 51 -13.94 27.97 0.32
CA LYS A 51 -12.78 27.15 0.71
C LYS A 51 -13.15 25.69 0.92
N LEU A 52 -14.30 25.41 1.54
CA LEU A 52 -14.81 24.05 1.71
C LEU A 52 -15.01 23.36 0.35
N LYS A 53 -15.63 24.04 -0.62
CA LYS A 53 -15.81 23.51 -1.98
C LYS A 53 -14.48 23.22 -2.66
N ILE A 54 -13.50 24.11 -2.52
CA ILE A 54 -12.15 23.89 -3.07
C ILE A 54 -11.49 22.67 -2.43
N GLY A 55 -11.56 22.54 -1.10
CA GLY A 55 -11.05 21.38 -0.37
C GLY A 55 -11.70 20.07 -0.83
N PHE A 56 -13.01 20.05 -0.99
CA PHE A 56 -13.72 18.89 -1.54
C PHE A 56 -13.26 18.54 -2.96
N LEU A 57 -13.04 19.54 -3.83
CA LEU A 57 -12.55 19.32 -5.19
C LEU A 57 -11.11 18.78 -5.24
N LEU A 58 -10.30 18.95 -4.17
CA LEU A 58 -8.99 18.31 -4.08
C LEU A 58 -9.08 16.79 -4.00
N ASN A 59 -10.22 16.21 -3.56
CA ASN A 59 -10.43 14.75 -3.61
C ASN A 59 -10.39 14.22 -5.05
N ASN A 60 -10.69 15.07 -6.04
CA ASN A 60 -10.62 14.75 -7.47
C ASN A 60 -9.27 15.13 -8.08
N ARG A 61 -8.30 15.62 -7.29
CA ARG A 61 -6.94 15.94 -7.72
C ARG A 61 -6.01 14.80 -7.31
N GLY A 62 -5.54 14.05 -8.29
CA GLY A 62 -4.67 12.89 -8.10
C GLY A 62 -4.93 11.86 -9.19
N VAL A 63 -4.11 10.81 -9.24
CA VAL A 63 -4.40 9.67 -10.10
C VAL A 63 -5.51 8.87 -9.41
N SER A 64 -6.70 8.82 -10.02
CA SER A 64 -7.80 8.01 -9.47
C SER A 64 -7.43 6.53 -9.48
N SER A 65 -8.02 5.73 -8.59
CA SER A 65 -7.80 4.27 -8.59
C SER A 65 -8.10 3.64 -9.95
N VAL A 66 -9.10 4.14 -10.67
CA VAL A 66 -9.41 3.70 -12.05
C VAL A 66 -8.27 4.01 -13.02
N GLN A 67 -7.67 5.19 -12.93
CA GLN A 67 -6.51 5.56 -13.75
C GLN A 67 -5.27 4.76 -13.34
N ILE A 68 -5.06 4.50 -12.04
CA ILE A 68 -3.98 3.63 -11.55
C ILE A 68 -4.12 2.24 -12.17
N ILE A 69 -5.30 1.62 -12.07
CA ILE A 69 -5.56 0.28 -12.61
C ILE A 69 -5.36 0.26 -14.14
N LYS A 70 -5.87 1.26 -14.87
CA LYS A 70 -5.69 1.34 -16.32
C LYS A 70 -4.22 1.47 -16.75
N ASN A 71 -3.41 2.14 -15.93
CA ASN A 71 -2.00 2.39 -16.23
C ASN A 71 -1.08 1.35 -15.57
N LEU A 72 -1.63 0.40 -14.82
CA LEU A 72 -0.85 -0.63 -14.14
C LEU A 72 -0.32 -1.61 -15.18
N ASN A 73 0.98 -1.50 -15.44
CA ASN A 73 1.69 -2.41 -16.32
C ASN A 73 2.47 -3.39 -15.44
N THR A 74 1.98 -4.63 -15.36
CA THR A 74 2.54 -5.68 -14.52
C THR A 74 4.00 -5.96 -14.84
N GLU A 75 4.40 -5.92 -16.11
CA GLU A 75 5.79 -6.13 -16.54
C GLU A 75 6.71 -5.05 -15.98
N ARG A 76 6.30 -3.78 -16.03
CA ARG A 76 7.08 -2.67 -15.44
C ARG A 76 7.22 -2.80 -13.94
N VAL A 77 6.13 -3.15 -13.24
CA VAL A 77 6.15 -3.34 -11.78
C VAL A 77 7.06 -4.51 -11.40
N VAL A 78 6.96 -5.63 -12.10
CA VAL A 78 7.83 -6.79 -11.86
C VAL A 78 9.29 -6.42 -12.11
N LEU A 79 9.59 -5.71 -13.20
CA LEU A 79 10.95 -5.27 -13.46
C LEU A 79 11.51 -4.39 -12.33
N GLU A 80 10.72 -3.46 -11.81
CA GLU A 80 11.09 -2.61 -10.69
C GLU A 80 11.33 -3.43 -9.41
N ILE A 81 10.49 -4.44 -9.14
CA ILE A 81 10.71 -5.39 -8.04
C ILE A 81 12.07 -6.09 -8.19
N PHE A 82 12.38 -6.62 -9.38
CA PHE A 82 13.66 -7.28 -9.63
C PHE A 82 14.86 -6.33 -9.45
N LYS A 83 14.78 -5.09 -9.95
CA LYS A 83 15.83 -4.07 -9.76
C LYS A 83 16.04 -3.77 -8.27
N ASN A 84 14.96 -3.60 -7.51
CA ASN A 84 15.04 -3.38 -6.06
C ASN A 84 15.66 -4.57 -5.32
N LYS A 85 15.31 -5.81 -5.69
CA LYS A 85 15.91 -7.01 -5.11
C LYS A 85 17.37 -7.21 -5.53
N ALA A 86 17.77 -6.74 -6.71
CA ALA A 86 19.15 -6.83 -7.20
C ALA A 86 20.13 -6.06 -6.29
N LEU A 87 19.72 -4.93 -5.71
CA LEU A 87 20.54 -4.11 -4.81
C LEU A 87 21.18 -4.92 -3.68
N VAL A 88 20.42 -5.86 -3.10
CA VAL A 88 20.89 -6.79 -2.06
C VAL A 88 21.33 -8.13 -2.67
N GLY A 89 20.60 -8.62 -3.67
CA GLY A 89 20.81 -9.93 -4.29
C GLY A 89 22.17 -10.09 -4.97
N LYS A 90 22.79 -9.00 -5.45
CA LYS A 90 24.11 -9.00 -6.09
C LYS A 90 25.26 -9.54 -5.23
N HIS A 91 25.04 -9.71 -3.93
CA HIS A 91 26.03 -10.24 -2.99
C HIS A 91 25.68 -11.63 -2.43
N MET A 92 24.54 -12.20 -2.82
CA MET A 92 23.96 -13.36 -2.14
C MET A 92 24.14 -14.69 -2.88
N HIS A 93 24.47 -14.66 -4.19
CA HIS A 93 24.58 -15.88 -4.99
C HIS A 93 26.02 -16.37 -5.10
N ASN A 94 26.18 -17.69 -5.18
CA ASN A 94 27.48 -18.31 -5.42
C ASN A 94 27.81 -18.29 -6.93
N GLU A 95 29.08 -18.07 -7.29
CA GLU A 95 29.55 -17.99 -8.68
C GLU A 95 29.36 -19.29 -9.50
N LYS A 96 29.00 -20.39 -8.82
CA LYS A 96 28.72 -21.69 -9.45
C LYS A 96 27.47 -21.66 -10.34
N CYS A 97 26.50 -20.80 -10.06
CA CYS A 97 25.31 -20.66 -10.90
C CYS A 97 25.57 -19.59 -11.97
N LYS A 98 25.75 -20.04 -13.22
CA LYS A 98 26.04 -19.17 -14.36
C LYS A 98 24.97 -19.28 -15.43
N PHE A 99 24.55 -18.14 -15.94
CA PHE A 99 23.66 -18.00 -17.08
C PHE A 99 24.40 -17.27 -18.18
N ASN A 100 24.47 -17.87 -19.36
CA ASN A 100 25.24 -17.36 -20.50
C ASN A 100 26.68 -16.95 -20.12
N ASN A 101 27.39 -17.83 -19.40
CA ASN A 101 28.75 -17.64 -18.85
C ASN A 101 28.94 -16.48 -17.83
N LYS A 102 27.88 -15.75 -17.46
CA LYS A 102 27.90 -14.74 -16.39
C LYS A 102 27.28 -15.29 -15.10
N SER A 103 27.84 -14.93 -13.95
CA SER A 103 27.26 -15.33 -12.65
C SER A 103 26.00 -14.52 -12.35
N VAL A 104 25.12 -15.01 -11.48
CA VAL A 104 23.92 -14.26 -11.05
C VAL A 104 24.32 -12.92 -10.41
N ASN A 105 25.35 -12.89 -9.56
CA ASN A 105 25.83 -11.64 -8.99
C ASN A 105 26.25 -10.63 -10.07
N SER A 106 26.93 -11.11 -11.12
CA SER A 106 27.32 -10.27 -12.25
C SER A 106 26.11 -9.69 -12.98
N TRP A 107 25.05 -10.48 -13.19
CA TRP A 107 23.80 -10.02 -13.80
C TRP A 107 23.04 -8.98 -12.96
N LEU A 108 23.16 -9.05 -11.63
CA LEU A 108 22.50 -8.16 -10.69
C LEU A 108 23.34 -6.93 -10.31
N SER A 109 24.54 -6.77 -10.88
CA SER A 109 25.46 -5.67 -10.54
C SER A 109 24.96 -4.31 -11.04
N GLU A 110 24.43 -4.26 -12.26
CA GLU A 110 24.02 -3.04 -12.96
C GLU A 110 22.51 -3.10 -13.28
N GLU A 111 21.82 -1.96 -13.21
CA GLU A 111 20.36 -1.91 -13.41
C GLU A 111 19.92 -2.37 -14.81
N ASP A 112 20.68 -1.98 -15.84
CA ASP A 112 20.39 -2.35 -17.24
C ASP A 112 20.56 -3.86 -17.47
N GLN A 113 21.44 -4.51 -16.70
CA GLN A 113 21.69 -5.96 -16.82
C GLN A 113 20.59 -6.81 -16.19
N VAL A 114 19.79 -6.23 -15.28
CA VAL A 114 18.63 -6.93 -14.70
C VAL A 114 17.57 -7.20 -15.77
N GLU A 115 17.33 -6.25 -16.67
CA GLU A 115 16.39 -6.43 -17.80
C GLU A 115 16.86 -7.53 -18.75
N GLU A 116 18.14 -7.52 -19.10
CA GLU A 116 18.76 -8.56 -19.92
C GLU A 116 18.71 -9.93 -19.24
N PHE A 117 18.93 -9.98 -17.92
CA PHE A 117 18.90 -11.22 -17.15
C PHE A 117 17.50 -11.84 -17.13
N ILE A 118 16.46 -11.04 -16.91
CA ILE A 118 15.06 -11.52 -17.00
C ILE A 118 14.78 -12.09 -18.39
N SER A 119 15.23 -11.39 -19.44
CA SER A 119 15.08 -11.86 -20.82
C SER A 119 15.80 -13.19 -21.06
N GLU A 120 16.99 -13.37 -20.49
CA GLU A 120 17.73 -14.63 -20.56
C GLU A 120 17.01 -15.75 -19.79
N LEU A 121 16.46 -15.47 -18.60
CA LEU A 121 15.66 -16.44 -17.82
C LEU A 121 14.40 -16.90 -18.57
N ILE A 122 13.77 -16.02 -19.34
CA ILE A 122 12.65 -16.37 -20.22
C ILE A 122 13.14 -17.25 -21.37
N LYS A 123 14.23 -16.85 -22.03
CA LYS A 123 14.79 -17.57 -23.19
C LYS A 123 15.20 -19.01 -22.87
N ILE A 124 15.78 -19.24 -21.70
CA ILE A 124 16.18 -20.59 -21.23
C ILE A 124 15.00 -21.39 -20.63
N GLY A 125 13.81 -20.80 -20.55
CA GLY A 125 12.60 -21.45 -20.02
C GLY A 125 12.54 -21.56 -18.50
N TRP A 126 13.33 -20.78 -17.75
CA TRP A 126 13.19 -20.68 -16.30
C TRP A 126 11.92 -19.93 -15.90
N ILE A 127 11.54 -18.94 -16.71
CA ILE A 127 10.28 -18.21 -16.64
C ILE A 127 9.49 -18.51 -17.91
N LYS A 128 8.28 -19.05 -17.77
CA LYS A 128 7.38 -19.37 -18.88
C LYS A 128 6.17 -18.45 -18.84
N LEU A 129 6.17 -17.43 -19.69
CA LEU A 129 5.10 -16.44 -19.75
C LEU A 129 3.83 -17.00 -20.38
N ASN A 130 2.68 -16.51 -19.92
CA ASN A 130 1.34 -16.93 -20.34
C ASN A 130 1.03 -18.42 -20.09
N GLU A 131 1.71 -19.03 -19.13
CA GLU A 131 1.48 -20.40 -18.66
C GLU A 131 1.19 -20.41 -17.16
N ASP A 132 0.73 -21.54 -16.62
CA ASP A 132 0.64 -21.72 -15.17
C ASP A 132 2.01 -21.42 -14.51
N PRO A 133 2.10 -20.48 -13.54
CA PRO A 133 3.35 -20.17 -12.86
C PRO A 133 4.03 -21.38 -12.22
N GLU A 134 3.28 -22.43 -11.85
CA GLU A 134 3.85 -23.70 -11.36
C GLU A 134 4.68 -24.46 -12.42
N HIS A 135 4.62 -24.07 -13.70
CA HIS A 135 5.52 -24.60 -14.73
C HIS A 135 6.83 -23.82 -14.85
N SER A 136 6.94 -22.66 -14.21
CA SER A 136 8.15 -21.84 -14.17
C SER A 136 9.05 -22.28 -13.02
N ARG A 137 10.29 -22.68 -13.35
CA ARG A 137 11.29 -23.06 -12.34
C ARG A 137 11.59 -21.91 -11.38
N PHE A 138 11.62 -20.67 -11.90
CA PHE A 138 11.84 -19.49 -11.09
C PHE A 138 10.75 -19.30 -10.02
N TRP A 139 9.48 -19.52 -10.38
CA TRP A 139 8.35 -19.39 -9.46
C TRP A 139 8.47 -20.34 -8.27
N LYS A 140 8.80 -21.61 -8.53
CA LYS A 140 9.03 -22.61 -7.47
C LYS A 140 10.11 -22.20 -6.47
N LEU A 141 11.22 -21.63 -6.97
CA LEU A 141 12.33 -21.19 -6.11
C LEU A 141 11.93 -20.09 -5.11
N ILE A 142 10.97 -19.24 -5.47
CA ILE A 142 10.52 -18.12 -4.64
C ILE A 142 9.26 -18.44 -3.81
N ASN A 143 8.45 -19.40 -4.26
CA ASN A 143 7.15 -19.70 -3.66
C ASN A 143 7.19 -20.88 -2.67
N GLU A 144 7.92 -21.96 -2.99
CA GLU A 144 7.98 -23.17 -2.15
C GLU A 144 8.67 -22.89 -0.80
N GLU A 145 8.18 -23.49 0.29
CA GLU A 145 8.75 -23.34 1.64
C GLU A 145 10.21 -23.80 1.73
N ASP A 146 10.57 -24.85 0.99
CA ASP A 146 11.96 -25.33 0.83
C ASP A 146 12.72 -24.64 -0.32
N GLY A 147 12.13 -23.61 -0.92
CA GLY A 147 12.71 -22.86 -2.02
C GLY A 147 13.97 -22.12 -1.60
N LYS A 148 15.03 -22.18 -2.43
CA LYS A 148 16.31 -21.51 -2.15
C LYS A 148 16.21 -19.99 -1.99
N MET A 149 15.11 -19.39 -2.43
CA MET A 149 14.82 -17.96 -2.34
C MET A 149 13.55 -17.69 -1.52
N PHE A 150 13.13 -18.63 -0.68
CA PHE A 150 12.03 -18.44 0.24
C PHE A 150 12.27 -17.20 1.13
N GLY A 151 11.23 -16.38 1.30
CA GLY A 151 11.29 -15.13 2.08
C GLY A 151 11.97 -13.93 1.40
N VAL A 152 12.60 -14.08 0.23
CA VAL A 152 13.25 -12.96 -0.48
C VAL A 152 12.22 -11.97 -1.02
N PHE A 153 11.10 -12.48 -1.52
CA PHE A 153 9.99 -11.69 -2.05
C PHE A 153 8.83 -11.69 -1.05
N SER A 154 8.26 -10.51 -0.83
CA SER A 154 7.03 -10.31 -0.05
C SER A 154 5.82 -10.93 -0.75
N ALA A 155 4.75 -11.14 0.00
CA ALA A 155 3.48 -11.66 -0.50
C ALA A 155 2.92 -10.82 -1.68
N ALA A 156 3.00 -9.49 -1.58
CA ALA A 156 2.56 -8.58 -2.63
C ALA A 156 3.44 -8.70 -3.90
N GLU A 157 4.76 -8.74 -3.74
CA GLU A 157 5.71 -8.91 -4.86
C GLU A 157 5.49 -10.24 -5.58
N LYS A 158 5.29 -11.34 -4.83
CA LYS A 158 4.95 -12.65 -5.39
C LYS A 158 3.67 -12.61 -6.22
N THR A 159 2.66 -11.84 -5.80
CA THR A 159 1.40 -11.70 -6.54
C THR A 159 1.64 -11.02 -7.90
N PHE A 160 2.40 -9.92 -7.94
CA PHE A 160 2.75 -9.28 -9.22
C PHE A 160 3.55 -10.20 -10.14
N ILE A 161 4.50 -10.97 -9.59
CA ILE A 161 5.28 -11.94 -10.37
C ILE A 161 4.39 -13.06 -10.89
N TYR A 162 3.47 -13.58 -10.06
CA TYR A 162 2.50 -14.61 -10.45
C TYR A 162 1.64 -14.14 -11.63
N ASP A 163 1.03 -12.96 -11.49
CA ASP A 163 0.15 -12.39 -12.51
C ASP A 163 0.87 -12.11 -13.82
N TRP A 164 2.12 -11.67 -13.73
CA TRP A 164 2.98 -11.44 -14.90
C TRP A 164 3.32 -12.76 -15.62
N ILE A 165 3.67 -13.81 -14.88
CA ILE A 165 3.95 -15.14 -15.46
C ILE A 165 2.68 -15.76 -16.05
N ALA A 166 1.57 -15.74 -15.32
CA ALA A 166 0.29 -16.30 -15.73
C ALA A 166 -0.28 -15.60 -16.98
N GLY A 167 0.01 -14.31 -17.14
CA GLY A 167 -0.54 -13.49 -18.22
C GLY A 167 -2.05 -13.29 -18.12
N ALA A 168 -2.60 -12.38 -18.93
CA ALA A 168 -3.98 -11.90 -18.80
C ALA A 168 -5.08 -12.95 -19.03
N ASN A 169 -4.74 -14.15 -19.51
CA ASN A 169 -5.68 -15.22 -19.81
C ASN A 169 -5.88 -16.20 -18.66
N LEU A 170 -4.85 -16.46 -17.83
CA LEU A 170 -4.97 -17.30 -16.63
C LEU A 170 -5.39 -16.49 -15.40
N SER A 171 -4.91 -15.25 -15.22
CA SER A 171 -5.29 -14.41 -14.07
C SER A 171 -6.78 -14.07 -14.01
N ARG A 172 -7.49 -14.06 -15.15
CA ARG A 172 -8.96 -13.95 -15.18
C ARG A 172 -9.70 -15.16 -14.60
N ARG A 173 -9.06 -16.34 -14.52
CA ARG A 173 -9.67 -17.56 -13.98
C ARG A 173 -9.40 -17.76 -12.49
N ILE A 174 -8.35 -17.14 -11.96
CA ILE A 174 -7.90 -17.30 -10.57
C ILE A 174 -7.94 -15.93 -9.90
N ASN A 175 -9.13 -15.37 -9.71
CA ASN A 175 -9.33 -14.24 -8.79
C ASN A 175 -10.34 -14.57 -7.68
N PRO A 176 -10.28 -15.72 -6.98
CA PRO A 176 -10.77 -15.71 -5.62
C PRO A 176 -9.83 -14.79 -4.82
N VAL A 177 -10.41 -13.82 -4.11
CA VAL A 177 -9.66 -13.06 -3.11
C VAL A 177 -8.94 -14.07 -2.22
N ASN A 178 -7.61 -14.15 -2.35
CA ASN A 178 -6.86 -15.16 -1.64
C ASN A 178 -6.76 -14.75 -0.17
N SER A 179 -7.73 -15.22 0.62
CA SER A 179 -7.93 -14.83 2.02
C SER A 179 -6.71 -15.11 2.89
N GLU A 180 -5.88 -16.08 2.49
CA GLU A 180 -4.64 -16.44 3.17
C GLU A 180 -3.56 -15.37 2.99
N TYR A 181 -3.47 -14.75 1.82
CA TYR A 181 -2.55 -13.64 1.57
C TYR A 181 -3.02 -12.35 2.25
N ILE A 182 -4.33 -12.10 2.32
CA ILE A 182 -4.88 -10.99 3.11
C ILE A 182 -4.57 -11.18 4.59
N LYS A 183 -4.76 -12.40 5.13
CA LYS A 183 -4.38 -12.71 6.51
C LYS A 183 -2.90 -12.50 6.75
N ASN A 184 -2.02 -13.00 5.88
CA ASN A 184 -0.57 -12.82 6.01
C ASN A 184 -0.15 -11.34 5.90
N PHE A 185 -0.80 -10.53 5.06
CA PHE A 185 -0.55 -9.08 4.98
C PHE A 185 -0.99 -8.34 6.25
N ILE A 186 -2.10 -8.77 6.88
CA ILE A 186 -2.56 -8.22 8.16
C ILE A 186 -1.60 -8.65 9.28
N GLU A 187 -1.20 -9.92 9.34
CA GLU A 187 -0.31 -10.47 10.36
C GLU A 187 1.12 -9.90 10.28
N LEU A 188 1.66 -9.64 9.09
CA LEU A 188 2.99 -9.02 8.93
C LEU A 188 3.02 -7.55 9.39
N ASN A 189 1.88 -6.86 9.42
CA ASN A 189 1.76 -5.52 9.98
C ASN A 189 1.59 -5.53 11.51
N ASP A 190 1.45 -6.71 12.12
CA ASP A 190 1.08 -6.88 13.53
C ASP A 190 2.29 -7.17 14.44
N PHE A 191 3.51 -6.77 14.04
CA PHE A 191 4.66 -6.71 14.94
C PHE A 191 4.51 -5.58 15.96
N SER A 192 3.52 -5.72 16.85
CA SER A 192 3.08 -4.73 17.84
C SER A 192 4.22 -4.17 18.71
N TYR A 193 5.22 -5.00 19.00
CA TYR A 193 6.37 -4.62 19.83
C TYR A 193 7.29 -3.57 19.16
N LEU A 194 7.43 -3.60 17.83
CA LEU A 194 8.24 -2.60 17.10
C LEU A 194 7.47 -1.28 16.97
N SER A 195 6.16 -1.33 16.71
CA SER A 195 5.30 -0.15 16.62
C SER A 195 5.18 0.60 17.96
N GLU A 196 5.14 -0.09 19.09
CA GLU A 196 5.13 0.55 20.42
C GLU A 196 6.41 1.35 20.70
N LYS A 197 7.57 0.81 20.28
CA LYS A 197 8.86 1.47 20.45
C LYS A 197 9.00 2.69 19.53
N GLU A 198 8.53 2.59 18.29
CA GLU A 198 8.52 3.70 17.34
C GLU A 198 7.59 4.84 17.80
N LEU A 199 6.40 4.52 18.30
CA LEU A 199 5.47 5.50 18.85
C LEU A 199 6.08 6.24 20.04
N SER A 200 6.72 5.51 20.96
CA SER A 200 7.37 6.09 22.14
C SER A 200 8.50 7.06 21.75
N LEU A 201 9.32 6.70 20.75
CA LEU A 201 10.38 7.56 20.22
C LEU A 201 9.81 8.82 19.55
N LEU A 202 8.74 8.68 18.77
CA LEU A 202 8.06 9.80 18.11
C LEU A 202 7.47 10.78 19.14
N GLN A 203 6.82 10.26 20.19
CA GLN A 203 6.29 11.05 21.30
C GLN A 203 7.39 11.88 21.98
N GLN A 204 8.53 11.25 22.27
CA GLN A 204 9.67 11.91 22.90
C GLN A 204 10.25 13.03 22.01
N GLN A 205 10.42 12.78 20.72
CA GLN A 205 10.93 13.78 19.77
C GLN A 205 10.01 15.01 19.67
N ILE A 206 8.70 14.79 19.68
CA ILE A 206 7.71 15.87 19.60
C ILE A 206 7.67 16.69 20.87
N GLN A 207 7.86 16.05 22.03
CA GLN A 207 7.86 16.71 23.34
C GLN A 207 9.06 17.64 23.53
N ILE A 208 10.22 17.33 22.93
CA ILE A 208 11.45 18.13 23.02
C ILE A 208 11.33 19.43 22.20
N SER A 209 10.59 19.40 21.09
CA SER A 209 10.45 20.58 20.23
C SER A 209 9.43 21.58 20.77
N THR A 210 9.69 22.88 20.64
CA THR A 210 8.74 23.96 20.98
C THR A 210 8.04 24.55 19.74
N ASN A 211 8.57 24.27 18.55
CA ASN A 211 8.05 24.76 17.28
C ASN A 211 6.95 23.85 16.71
N THR A 212 5.73 24.37 16.66
CA THR A 212 4.53 23.68 16.13
C THR A 212 4.68 23.24 14.68
N GLY A 213 5.31 24.04 13.80
CA GLY A 213 5.54 23.67 12.40
C GLY A 213 6.47 22.47 12.26
N HIS A 214 7.48 22.38 13.14
CA HIS A 214 8.39 21.22 13.19
C HIS A 214 7.70 19.95 13.72
N LYS A 215 6.78 20.10 14.69
CA LYS A 215 5.96 18.98 15.19
C LYS A 215 5.08 18.42 14.07
N ILE A 216 4.39 19.29 13.35
CA ILE A 216 3.50 18.88 12.25
C ILE A 216 4.31 18.20 11.15
N SER A 217 5.45 18.76 10.73
CA SER A 217 6.26 18.15 9.66
C SER A 217 6.77 16.74 10.03
N LYS A 218 7.07 16.50 11.31
CA LYS A 218 7.45 15.18 11.82
C LYS A 218 6.28 14.18 11.88
N LEU A 219 5.06 14.66 12.04
CA LEU A 219 3.85 13.83 12.09
C LEU A 219 3.30 13.49 10.70
N MET A 220 3.54 14.36 9.69
CA MET A 220 2.99 14.21 8.34
C MET A 220 3.15 12.82 7.69
N PRO A 221 4.29 12.11 7.81
CA PRO A 221 4.45 10.78 7.21
C PRO A 221 3.41 9.77 7.73
N TYR A 222 3.06 9.85 9.01
CA TYR A 222 2.16 8.93 9.69
C TYR A 222 0.67 9.19 9.39
N LEU A 223 0.35 10.29 8.71
CA LEU A 223 -1.01 10.57 8.22
C LEU A 223 -1.30 9.89 6.88
N ALA A 224 -0.30 9.27 6.25
CA ALA A 224 -0.48 8.59 4.98
C ALA A 224 -1.40 7.35 5.14
N PRO A 225 -2.20 6.97 4.12
CA PRO A 225 -3.17 5.87 4.23
C PRO A 225 -2.59 4.52 4.68
N HIS A 226 -1.32 4.26 4.37
CA HIS A 226 -0.63 3.02 4.74
C HIS A 226 -0.11 3.01 6.19
N GLN A 227 -0.10 4.15 6.89
CA GLN A 227 0.30 4.25 8.30
C GLN A 227 -0.84 4.70 9.21
N HIS A 228 -1.84 5.41 8.69
CA HIS A 228 -2.91 6.03 9.47
C HIS A 228 -3.70 5.04 10.33
N HIS A 229 -3.92 3.81 9.85
CA HIS A 229 -4.68 2.80 10.57
C HIS A 229 -3.93 2.19 11.76
N GLN A 230 -2.62 2.39 11.86
CA GLN A 230 -1.79 1.91 12.98
C GLN A 230 -1.90 2.87 14.16
N GLU A 231 -1.60 2.40 15.38
CA GLU A 231 -1.68 3.23 16.60
C GLU A 231 -0.87 4.54 16.49
N ILE A 232 0.32 4.47 15.87
CA ILE A 232 1.17 5.64 15.63
C ILE A 232 0.53 6.66 14.67
N GLY A 233 -0.18 6.17 13.65
CA GLY A 233 -0.88 7.01 12.68
C GLY A 233 -2.13 7.67 13.26
N LEU A 234 -2.90 6.92 14.07
CA LEU A 234 -4.06 7.46 14.80
C LEU A 234 -3.63 8.54 15.79
N TRP A 235 -2.59 8.26 16.59
CA TRP A 235 -2.02 9.23 17.53
C TRP A 235 -1.47 10.47 16.81
N ALA A 236 -0.73 10.29 15.72
CA ALA A 236 -0.19 11.38 14.92
C ALA A 236 -1.30 12.29 14.37
N THR A 237 -2.37 11.69 13.86
CA THR A 237 -3.53 12.42 13.33
C THR A 237 -4.19 13.26 14.41
N GLN A 238 -4.41 12.70 15.59
CA GLN A 238 -4.97 13.43 16.73
C GLN A 238 -4.09 14.63 17.12
N LYS A 239 -2.76 14.46 17.18
CA LYS A 239 -1.84 15.54 17.53
C LYS A 239 -1.77 16.64 16.49
N VAL A 240 -1.79 16.30 15.20
CA VAL A 240 -1.88 17.31 14.12
C VAL A 240 -3.17 18.13 14.25
N VAL A 241 -4.30 17.49 14.54
CA VAL A 241 -5.58 18.20 14.77
C VAL A 241 -5.48 19.13 15.99
N GLU A 242 -4.91 18.66 17.11
CA GLU A 242 -4.70 19.50 18.29
C GLU A 242 -3.78 20.71 18.02
N TYR A 243 -2.74 20.54 17.20
CA TYR A 243 -1.80 21.62 16.85
C TYR A 243 -2.38 22.63 15.86
N ILE A 244 -3.14 22.18 14.87
CA ILE A 244 -3.75 23.06 13.86
C ILE A 244 -5.02 23.72 14.40
N PHE A 245 -5.77 23.01 15.24
CA PHE A 245 -7.04 23.45 15.80
C PHE A 245 -7.07 23.29 17.33
N PRO A 246 -6.34 24.14 18.09
CA PRO A 246 -6.24 24.02 19.55
C PRO A 246 -7.59 24.05 20.28
N PHE A 247 -8.59 24.70 19.69
CA PHE A 247 -9.95 24.83 20.23
C PHE A 247 -10.80 23.56 20.06
N LEU A 248 -10.37 22.57 19.27
CA LEU A 248 -11.06 21.28 19.12
C LEU A 248 -10.60 20.26 20.17
N GLY A 249 -9.39 20.40 20.70
CA GLY A 249 -8.83 19.48 21.71
C GLY A 249 -9.52 19.52 23.08
N SER A 250 -10.32 20.56 23.36
CA SER A 250 -11.01 20.75 24.65
C SER A 250 -12.32 19.96 24.77
N ASN A 251 -12.88 19.46 23.67
CA ASN A 251 -14.25 18.89 23.63
C ASN A 251 -14.29 17.36 23.47
N PHE A 252 -13.14 16.68 23.52
CA PHE A 252 -13.03 15.21 23.38
C PHE A 252 -12.39 14.54 24.61
N LYS A 253 -12.57 15.12 25.81
CA LYS A 253 -12.29 14.45 27.08
C LYS A 253 -13.58 13.93 27.70
#